data_AF-A0A6L9QBB6-F1
#
_entry.id   AF-A0A6L9QBB6-F1
#
_cell.length_a   1.000
_cell.length_b   1.000
_cell.length_c   1.000
_cell.angle_alpha   90.00
_cell.angle_beta   90.00
_cell.angle_gamma   90.00
#
_symmetry.space_group_name_H-M   'P 1'
#
loop_
_entity.id
_entity.type
_entity.pdbx_description
1 polymer ?
#
loop_
_entity_poly.entity_id
_entity_poly.type
_entity_poly.pdbx_seq_one_letter_code
_entity_poly.pdbx_strand_id
1 'polypeptide(L)'
;MNTDEVIDLLTLHIAARDRRTVGKADVAVWVADVGDLAFDEAVEAVAAHFREQPDTWLMAGHVRKRVKAARAKRIEQAGTLAEHDALHGTDTGNEAAHRAALRRIHRQLGDGEQPPPFKAIEGDLASVRALATEPGKTTDYRKLREAWEAEQATKQAAEKAAREARLAEDDARREATREFTDASALLLILEPEAQNDARKRAQDELGDDATLEQVTIRAAQIADRSRVADVPVNRSVRESLARRGCPSGCAIGTHEPGCRYYAKERD
;
A
#
# COMPACT_ATOMS: atom_id res chain seq x y z
N MET A 1 7.65 -12.85 8.66
CA MET A 1 7.69 -12.10 7.40
C MET A 1 7.64 -13.06 6.22
N ASN A 2 6.84 -12.77 5.21
CA ASN A 2 6.87 -13.48 3.93
C ASN A 2 7.97 -12.92 3.00
N THR A 3 8.14 -13.52 1.82
CA THR A 3 9.17 -13.11 0.84
C THR A 3 8.98 -11.66 0.38
N ASP A 4 7.75 -11.22 0.15
CA ASP A 4 7.45 -9.87 -0.33
C ASP A 4 7.80 -8.82 0.74
N GLU A 5 7.45 -9.09 2.00
CA GLU A 5 7.83 -8.25 3.14
C GLU A 5 9.35 -8.17 3.31
N VAL A 6 10.10 -9.25 3.03
CA VAL A 6 11.57 -9.19 3.05
C VAL A 6 12.12 -8.35 1.89
N ILE A 7 11.49 -8.40 0.71
CA ILE A 7 11.85 -7.54 -0.42
C ILE A 7 11.63 -6.07 -0.04
N ASP A 8 10.49 -5.74 0.57
CA ASP A 8 10.18 -4.38 1.02
C ASP A 8 11.17 -3.91 2.09
N LEU A 9 11.49 -4.77 3.07
CA LEU A 9 12.49 -4.47 4.09
C LEU A 9 13.85 -4.13 3.47
N LEU A 10 14.31 -4.95 2.53
CA LEU A 10 15.61 -4.78 1.87
C LEU A 10 15.65 -3.55 0.96
N THR A 11 14.60 -3.32 0.17
CA THR A 11 14.60 -2.29 -0.88
C THR A 11 14.19 -0.92 -0.32
N LEU A 12 13.12 -0.85 0.46
CA LEU A 12 12.56 0.42 0.93
C LEU A 12 13.26 0.94 2.18
N HIS A 13 13.67 0.04 3.09
CA HIS A 13 14.21 0.45 4.39
C HIS A 13 15.73 0.38 4.49
N ILE A 14 16.38 -0.54 3.77
CA ILE A 14 17.84 -0.75 3.88
C ILE A 14 18.57 -0.10 2.70
N ALA A 15 18.25 -0.51 1.47
CA ALA A 15 18.94 -0.03 0.26
C ALA A 15 18.80 1.49 0.06
N ALA A 16 17.66 2.07 0.46
CA ALA A 16 17.47 3.52 0.45
C ALA A 16 18.48 4.29 1.33
N ARG A 17 19.08 3.63 2.33
CA ARG A 17 20.02 4.25 3.30
C ARG A 17 21.48 3.95 2.97
N ASP A 18 21.82 2.69 2.71
CA ASP A 18 23.21 2.27 2.48
C ASP A 18 23.59 2.12 1.01
N ARG A 19 22.64 2.39 0.10
CA ARG A 19 22.81 2.34 -1.36
C ARG A 19 23.24 0.97 -1.89
N ARG A 20 22.93 -0.12 -1.18
CA ARG A 20 23.18 -1.47 -1.68
C ARG A 20 22.26 -1.81 -2.86
N THR A 21 22.76 -2.64 -3.78
CA THR A 21 21.91 -3.30 -4.78
C THR A 21 21.43 -4.62 -4.20
N VAL A 22 20.12 -4.87 -4.24
CA VAL A 22 19.51 -6.09 -3.70
C VAL A 22 19.19 -7.04 -4.85
N GLY A 23 19.77 -8.23 -4.84
CA GLY A 23 19.50 -9.30 -5.80
C GLY A 23 18.60 -10.39 -5.24
N LYS A 24 18.12 -11.28 -6.12
CA LYS A 24 17.29 -12.45 -5.74
C LYS A 24 17.98 -13.37 -4.73
N ALA A 25 19.31 -13.51 -4.82
CA ALA A 25 20.07 -14.32 -3.88
C ALA A 25 20.08 -13.70 -2.47
N ASP A 26 20.20 -12.36 -2.38
CA ASP A 26 20.15 -11.66 -1.09
C ASP A 26 18.80 -11.84 -0.41
N VAL A 27 17.71 -11.73 -1.18
CA VAL A 27 16.34 -11.96 -0.69
C VAL A 27 16.20 -13.37 -0.12
N ALA A 28 16.67 -14.40 -0.83
CA ALA A 28 16.57 -15.78 -0.36
C ALA A 28 17.32 -16.02 0.96
N VAL A 29 18.53 -15.44 1.11
CA VAL A 29 19.31 -15.50 2.34
C VAL A 29 18.59 -14.77 3.48
N TRP A 30 18.07 -13.57 3.22
CA TRP A 30 17.36 -12.79 4.23
C TRP A 30 16.04 -13.44 4.65
N VAL A 31 15.30 -14.08 3.74
CA VAL A 31 14.10 -14.86 4.12
C VAL A 31 14.46 -16.00 5.07
N ALA A 32 15.55 -16.72 4.81
CA ALA A 32 16.02 -17.77 5.70
C ALA A 32 16.46 -17.22 7.07
N ASP A 33 17.11 -16.05 7.08
CA ASP A 33 17.68 -15.47 8.29
C ASP A 33 16.66 -14.72 9.16
N VAL A 34 15.69 -14.01 8.59
CA VAL A 34 14.75 -13.15 9.33
C VAL A 34 13.27 -13.41 9.04
N GLY A 35 12.94 -14.39 8.20
CA GLY A 35 11.55 -14.69 7.82
C GLY A 35 10.64 -15.09 8.99
N ASP A 36 11.18 -15.49 10.13
CA ASP A 36 10.43 -15.76 11.37
C ASP A 36 10.03 -14.50 12.16
N LEU A 37 10.64 -13.34 11.88
CA LEU A 37 10.35 -12.09 12.59
C LEU A 37 9.09 -11.42 12.04
N ALA A 38 8.42 -10.59 12.85
CA ALA A 38 7.34 -9.73 12.38
C ALA A 38 7.91 -8.55 11.55
N PHE A 39 7.18 -8.11 10.53
CA PHE A 39 7.64 -7.05 9.62
C PHE A 39 7.91 -5.73 10.36
N ASP A 40 6.96 -5.30 11.18
CA ASP A 40 7.06 -4.04 11.92
C ASP A 40 8.26 -4.02 12.89
N GLU A 41 8.53 -5.13 13.58
CA GLU A 41 9.69 -5.24 14.47
C GLU A 41 11.01 -5.16 13.71
N ALA A 42 11.07 -5.76 12.51
CA ALA A 42 12.24 -5.70 11.66
C ALA A 42 12.48 -4.27 11.14
N VAL A 43 11.43 -3.56 10.72
CA VAL A 43 11.51 -2.16 10.29
C VAL A 43 11.99 -1.26 11.42
N GLU A 44 11.46 -1.42 12.63
CA GLU A 44 11.90 -0.67 13.81
C GLU A 44 13.38 -0.96 14.14
N ALA A 45 13.79 -2.23 14.09
CA ALA A 45 15.18 -2.63 14.32
C ALA A 45 16.15 -2.05 13.28
N VAL A 46 15.75 -1.98 12.01
CA VAL A 46 16.52 -1.32 10.94
C VAL A 46 16.65 0.17 11.23
N ALA A 47 15.55 0.85 11.54
CA ALA A 47 15.54 2.28 11.83
C ALA A 47 16.41 2.61 13.06
N ALA A 48 16.33 1.80 14.11
CA ALA A 48 17.17 1.94 15.30
C ALA A 48 18.65 1.75 14.98
N HIS A 49 19.01 0.77 14.13
CA HIS A 49 20.40 0.56 13.73
C HIS A 49 21.00 1.79 13.05
N PHE A 50 20.34 2.32 12.03
CA PHE A 50 20.86 3.48 11.30
C PHE A 50 20.86 4.76 12.13
N ARG A 51 20.01 4.87 13.16
CA ARG A 51 20.05 5.99 14.11
C ARG A 51 21.28 5.94 15.01
N GLU A 52 21.67 4.74 15.45
CA GLU A 52 22.80 4.54 16.38
C GLU A 52 24.14 4.42 15.66
N GLN A 53 24.14 3.81 14.47
CA GLN A 53 25.35 3.42 13.73
C GLN A 53 25.14 3.68 12.22
N PRO A 54 25.02 4.96 11.81
CA PRO A 54 24.71 5.32 10.42
C PRO A 54 25.76 4.83 9.41
N ASP A 55 27.02 4.75 9.81
CA ASP A 55 28.13 4.38 8.92
C ASP A 55 28.42 2.88 8.87
N THR A 56 27.67 2.06 9.62
CA THR A 56 27.90 0.61 9.70
C THR A 56 26.99 -0.14 8.75
N TRP A 57 27.57 -1.10 8.03
CA TRP A 57 26.82 -1.97 7.14
C TRP A 57 25.86 -2.87 7.93
N LEU A 58 24.56 -2.79 7.61
CA LEU A 58 23.55 -3.60 8.26
C LEU A 58 23.55 -5.04 7.71
N MET A 59 23.56 -6.01 8.64
CA MET A 59 23.43 -7.44 8.35
C MET A 59 22.19 -8.01 9.03
N ALA A 60 21.66 -9.13 8.54
CA ALA A 60 20.47 -9.80 9.11
C ALA A 60 20.63 -10.10 10.62
N GLY A 61 21.83 -10.49 11.05
CA GLY A 61 22.15 -10.70 12.47
C GLY A 61 21.97 -9.45 13.35
N HIS A 62 22.20 -8.24 12.80
CA HIS A 62 21.96 -6.99 13.52
C HIS A 62 20.47 -6.75 13.77
N VAL A 63 19.62 -7.08 12.79
CA VAL A 63 18.16 -6.99 12.92
C VAL A 63 17.67 -7.94 14.00
N ARG A 64 18.06 -9.23 13.94
CA ARG A 64 17.72 -10.22 14.98
C ARG A 64 18.14 -9.79 16.38
N LYS A 65 19.38 -9.31 16.54
CA LYS A 65 19.89 -8.86 17.85
C LYS A 65 19.04 -7.74 18.43
N ARG A 66 18.64 -6.78 17.58
CA ARG A 66 17.81 -5.63 18.00
C ARG A 66 16.39 -6.02 18.31
N VAL A 67 15.75 -6.86 17.47
CA VAL A 67 14.42 -7.39 17.77
C VAL A 67 14.45 -8.14 19.10
N LYS A 68 15.40 -9.06 19.31
CA LYS A 68 15.55 -9.78 20.58
C LYS A 68 15.69 -8.84 21.78
N ALA A 69 16.46 -7.74 21.66
CA ALA A 69 16.61 -6.75 22.71
C ALA A 69 15.29 -5.99 22.99
N ALA A 70 14.56 -5.60 21.93
CA ALA A 70 13.25 -4.95 22.07
C ALA A 70 12.22 -5.88 22.73
N ARG A 71 12.19 -7.16 22.35
CA ARG A 71 11.35 -8.19 22.99
C ARG A 71 11.69 -8.36 24.47
N ALA A 72 12.98 -8.45 24.80
CA ALA A 72 13.44 -8.58 26.18
C ALA A 72 13.02 -7.36 27.03
N LYS A 73 13.16 -6.14 26.48
CA LYS A 73 12.73 -4.91 27.15
C LYS A 73 11.21 -4.89 27.38
N ARG A 74 10.40 -5.36 26.43
CA ARG A 74 8.95 -5.48 26.61
C ARG A 74 8.58 -6.47 27.72
N ILE A 75 9.28 -7.60 27.79
CA ILE A 75 9.09 -8.57 28.86
C ILE A 75 9.49 -7.95 30.22
N GLU A 76 10.60 -7.24 30.28
CA GLU A 76 11.04 -6.55 31.51
C GLU A 76 10.03 -5.49 31.97
N GLN A 77 9.51 -4.68 31.04
CA GLN A 77 8.49 -3.66 31.33
C GLN A 77 7.16 -4.25 31.79
N ALA A 78 6.82 -5.47 31.35
CA ALA A 78 5.62 -6.17 31.79
C ALA A 78 5.76 -6.78 33.21
N GLY A 79 6.94 -6.70 33.83
CA GLY A 79 7.25 -7.33 35.10
C GLY A 79 7.79 -8.75 34.94
N THR A 80 8.59 -9.19 35.91
CA THR A 80 9.20 -10.52 35.91
C THR A 80 8.24 -11.58 36.43
N LEU A 81 8.45 -12.83 36.00
CA LEU A 81 7.75 -14.01 36.54
C LEU A 81 7.88 -14.12 38.05
N ALA A 82 9.05 -13.74 38.58
CA ALA A 82 9.33 -13.77 40.01
C ALA A 82 8.47 -12.75 40.77
N GLU A 83 8.24 -11.57 40.21
CA GLU A 83 7.34 -10.57 40.80
C GLU A 83 5.88 -11.04 40.76
N HIS A 84 5.46 -11.66 39.66
CA HIS A 84 4.11 -12.24 39.54
C HIS A 84 3.91 -13.41 40.53
N ASP A 85 4.88 -14.32 40.65
CA ASP A 85 4.81 -15.46 41.57
C ASP A 85 4.89 -15.03 43.05
N ALA A 86 5.65 -13.98 43.36
CA ALA A 86 5.70 -13.38 44.69
C ALA A 86 4.39 -12.67 45.09
N LEU A 87 3.66 -12.09 44.13
CA LEU A 87 2.38 -11.42 44.38
C LEU A 87 1.21 -12.39 44.57
N HIS A 88 1.20 -13.53 43.88
CA HIS A 88 0.02 -14.39 43.81
C HIS A 88 0.07 -15.65 44.68
N GLY A 89 1.23 -15.99 45.26
CA GLY A 89 1.40 -17.20 46.08
C GLY A 89 1.26 -18.48 45.25
N THR A 90 2.23 -19.37 45.33
CA THR A 90 2.25 -20.62 44.54
C THR A 90 1.34 -21.71 45.10
N ASP A 91 0.15 -21.37 45.61
CA ASP A 91 -0.81 -22.33 46.17
C ASP A 91 -1.74 -22.92 45.09
N THR A 92 -1.15 -23.32 43.96
CA THR A 92 -1.86 -24.08 42.94
C THR A 92 -1.14 -25.40 42.75
N GLY A 93 -1.83 -26.51 43.00
CA GLY A 93 -1.35 -27.87 42.75
C GLY A 93 -1.06 -28.19 41.27
N ASN A 94 -0.78 -27.17 40.45
CA ASN A 94 -0.46 -27.29 39.03
C ASN A 94 0.58 -26.23 38.59
N GLU A 95 1.72 -26.20 39.28
CA GLU A 95 2.90 -25.37 38.95
C GLU A 95 3.36 -25.54 37.48
N ALA A 96 3.15 -26.73 36.90
CA ALA A 96 3.46 -26.99 35.49
C ALA A 96 2.55 -26.20 34.53
N ALA A 97 1.24 -26.19 34.76
CA ALA A 97 0.31 -25.41 33.94
C ALA A 97 0.51 -23.91 34.11
N HIS A 98 0.80 -23.45 35.33
CA HIS A 98 1.10 -22.04 35.61
C HIS A 98 2.35 -21.57 34.86
N ARG A 99 3.46 -22.31 34.95
CA ARG A 99 4.68 -22.02 34.18
C ARG A 99 4.44 -22.07 32.67
N ALA A 100 3.61 -22.97 32.17
CA ALA A 100 3.27 -23.04 30.75
C ALA A 100 2.43 -21.83 30.28
N ALA A 101 1.47 -21.37 31.11
CA ALA A 101 0.67 -20.18 30.84
C ALA A 101 1.53 -18.91 30.82
N LEU A 102 2.42 -18.77 31.79
CA LEU A 102 3.35 -17.66 31.89
C LEU A 102 4.34 -17.61 30.72
N ARG A 103 4.88 -18.76 30.29
CA ARG A 103 5.71 -18.85 29.07
C ARG A 103 4.94 -18.40 27.83
N ARG A 104 3.64 -18.66 27.76
CA ARG A 104 2.77 -18.21 26.66
C ARG A 104 2.60 -16.69 26.70
N ILE A 105 2.32 -16.12 27.86
CA ILE A 105 2.19 -14.66 28.05
C ILE A 105 3.50 -13.94 27.70
N HIS A 106 4.63 -14.46 28.18
CA HIS A 106 5.95 -13.91 27.83
C HIS A 106 6.24 -13.98 26.33
N ARG A 107 5.81 -15.05 25.67
CA ARG A 107 5.91 -15.16 24.21
C ARG A 107 5.05 -14.09 23.53
N GLN A 108 3.78 -13.95 23.92
CA GLN A 108 2.86 -12.94 23.37
C GLN A 108 3.40 -11.52 23.55
N LEU A 109 3.83 -11.17 24.77
CA LEU A 109 4.46 -9.88 25.07
C LEU A 109 5.76 -9.69 24.28
N GLY A 110 6.53 -10.77 24.12
CA GLY A 110 7.71 -10.83 23.26
C GLY A 110 7.37 -10.65 21.79
N ASP A 111 6.21 -11.06 21.30
CA ASP A 111 5.79 -10.89 19.91
C ASP A 111 5.05 -9.56 19.69
N GLY A 112 4.86 -8.77 20.76
CA GLY A 112 4.19 -7.46 20.71
C GLY A 112 2.67 -7.59 20.77
N GLU A 113 2.17 -8.81 20.90
CA GLU A 113 0.78 -9.07 21.18
C GLU A 113 0.47 -8.67 22.62
N GLN A 114 -0.55 -7.86 22.79
CA GLN A 114 -1.10 -7.64 24.12
C GLN A 114 -1.73 -8.96 24.55
N PRO A 115 -1.23 -9.64 25.60
CA PRO A 115 -1.89 -10.83 26.11
C PRO A 115 -3.34 -10.45 26.41
N PRO A 116 -4.31 -11.35 26.16
CA PRO A 116 -5.71 -11.06 26.44
C PRO A 116 -5.74 -10.48 27.84
N PRO A 117 -6.39 -9.32 28.06
CA PRO A 117 -6.40 -8.72 29.38
C PRO A 117 -6.79 -9.85 30.31
N PHE A 118 -5.93 -10.12 31.31
CA PHE A 118 -6.41 -10.85 32.46
C PHE A 118 -7.71 -10.10 32.76
N LYS A 119 -8.85 -10.78 32.69
CA LYS A 119 -10.07 -10.17 33.21
C LYS A 119 -9.70 -9.94 34.66
N ALA A 120 -9.19 -8.75 34.95
CA ALA A 120 -9.24 -8.17 36.26
C ALA A 120 -10.71 -8.31 36.53
N ILE A 121 -11.01 -9.28 37.37
CA ILE A 121 -12.32 -9.39 37.93
C ILE A 121 -12.38 -8.13 38.79
N GLU A 122 -12.77 -7.01 38.18
CA GLU A 122 -13.08 -5.77 38.88
C GLU A 122 -14.36 -6.06 39.64
N GLY A 123 -14.16 -6.62 40.81
CA GLY A 123 -15.16 -7.12 41.70
C GLY A 123 -14.43 -7.75 42.85
N ASP A 124 -14.72 -7.27 44.05
CA ASP A 124 -14.51 -8.05 45.27
C ASP A 124 -14.81 -9.53 44.97
N LEU A 125 -13.90 -10.43 45.35
CA LEU A 125 -14.05 -11.87 45.18
C LEU A 125 -15.43 -12.36 45.67
N ALA A 126 -16.02 -11.69 46.67
CA ALA A 126 -17.39 -11.93 47.12
C ALA A 126 -18.46 -11.61 46.05
N SER A 127 -18.33 -10.50 45.33
CA SER A 127 -19.25 -10.08 44.26
C SER A 127 -19.23 -11.04 43.06
N VAL A 128 -18.07 -11.62 42.75
CA VAL A 128 -17.96 -12.57 41.63
C VAL A 128 -18.39 -13.98 42.03
N ARG A 129 -18.17 -14.35 43.28
CA ARG A 129 -18.79 -15.54 43.86
C ARG A 129 -20.32 -15.42 43.87
N ALA A 130 -20.85 -14.23 44.18
CA ALA A 130 -22.28 -13.95 44.17
C ALA A 130 -22.90 -14.01 42.75
N LEU A 131 -22.23 -13.42 41.74
CA LEU A 131 -22.66 -13.50 40.34
C LEU A 131 -22.56 -14.92 39.75
N ALA A 132 -21.57 -15.71 40.16
CA ALA A 132 -21.44 -17.12 39.75
C ALA A 132 -22.50 -18.02 40.41
N THR A 133 -23.12 -17.58 41.51
CA THR A 133 -24.15 -18.35 42.23
C THR A 133 -25.59 -18.02 41.85
N GLU A 134 -25.87 -17.05 40.97
CA GLU A 134 -27.24 -16.84 40.46
C GLU A 134 -27.53 -17.81 39.29
N PRO A 135 -28.23 -18.94 39.50
CA PRO A 135 -28.57 -19.86 38.43
C PRO A 135 -29.72 -19.23 37.66
N GLY A 136 -29.46 -18.68 36.47
CA GLY A 136 -30.52 -18.21 35.56
C GLY A 136 -30.26 -16.93 34.78
N LYS A 137 -29.15 -16.21 35.02
CA LYS A 137 -28.76 -15.02 34.22
C LYS A 137 -27.51 -15.26 33.37
N THR A 138 -27.33 -16.47 32.82
CA THR A 138 -26.49 -16.62 31.64
C THR A 138 -27.20 -15.97 30.48
N THR A 139 -27.05 -14.65 30.33
CA THR A 139 -27.27 -13.97 29.05
C THR A 139 -26.54 -14.81 28.03
N ASP A 140 -27.28 -15.31 27.03
CA ASP A 140 -26.79 -16.26 26.04
C ASP A 140 -25.61 -15.63 25.29
N TYR A 141 -24.40 -15.89 25.77
CA TYR A 141 -23.15 -15.31 25.23
C TYR A 141 -23.02 -15.58 23.74
N ARG A 142 -23.67 -16.64 23.24
CA ARG A 142 -23.76 -16.94 21.82
C ARG A 142 -24.48 -15.84 21.05
N LYS A 143 -25.64 -15.36 21.54
CA LYS A 143 -26.40 -14.28 20.90
C LYS A 143 -25.65 -12.95 20.91
N LEU A 144 -24.98 -12.62 22.00
CA LEU A 144 -24.15 -11.41 22.08
C LEU A 144 -22.97 -11.47 21.13
N ARG A 145 -22.33 -12.65 21.02
CA ARG A 145 -21.23 -12.87 20.08
C ARG A 145 -21.70 -12.81 18.63
N GLU A 146 -22.81 -13.47 18.29
CA GLU A 146 -23.42 -13.43 16.95
C GLU A 146 -23.78 -11.98 16.56
N ALA A 147 -24.34 -11.19 17.49
CA ALA A 147 -24.67 -9.79 17.24
C ALA A 147 -23.42 -8.92 16.99
N TRP A 148 -22.37 -9.12 17.79
CA TRP A 148 -21.10 -8.41 17.60
C TRP A 148 -20.41 -8.80 16.29
N GLU A 149 -20.37 -10.09 15.95
CA GLU A 149 -19.80 -10.59 14.68
C GLU A 149 -20.57 -10.01 13.48
N ALA A 150 -21.91 -9.91 13.56
CA ALA A 150 -22.72 -9.25 12.53
C ALA A 150 -22.43 -7.75 12.42
N GLU A 151 -22.22 -7.05 13.54
CA GLU A 151 -21.83 -5.64 13.54
C GLU A 151 -20.44 -5.44 12.91
N GLN A 152 -19.47 -6.31 13.22
CA GLN A 152 -18.15 -6.24 12.61
C GLN A 152 -18.19 -6.56 11.11
N ALA A 153 -18.98 -7.55 10.69
CA ALA A 153 -19.15 -7.88 9.29
C ALA A 153 -19.74 -6.71 8.48
N THR A 154 -20.71 -5.99 9.04
CA THR A 154 -21.28 -4.80 8.37
C THR A 154 -20.27 -3.65 8.27
N LYS A 155 -19.48 -3.40 9.33
CA LYS A 155 -18.39 -2.40 9.30
C LYS A 155 -17.33 -2.75 8.26
N GLN A 156 -16.88 -3.99 8.21
CA GLN A 156 -15.89 -4.45 7.22
C GLN A 156 -16.43 -4.37 5.79
N ALA A 157 -17.71 -4.72 5.57
CA ALA A 157 -18.34 -4.59 4.27
C ALA A 157 -18.43 -3.12 3.82
N ALA A 158 -18.78 -2.20 4.74
CA ALA A 158 -18.83 -0.77 4.45
C ALA A 158 -17.44 -0.20 4.15
N GLU A 159 -16.41 -0.59 4.90
CA GLU A 159 -15.03 -0.17 4.67
C GLU A 159 -14.50 -0.69 3.32
N LYS A 160 -14.79 -1.96 2.99
CA LYS A 160 -14.44 -2.55 1.69
C LYS A 160 -15.13 -1.79 0.55
N ALA A 161 -16.43 -1.51 0.66
CA ALA A 161 -17.16 -0.75 -0.35
C ALA A 161 -16.61 0.67 -0.52
N ALA A 162 -16.25 1.34 0.58
CA ALA A 162 -15.62 2.66 0.54
C ALA A 162 -14.24 2.63 -0.15
N ARG A 163 -13.45 1.57 0.09
CA ARG A 163 -12.16 1.37 -0.57
C ARG A 163 -12.32 1.13 -2.07
N GLU A 164 -13.27 0.29 -2.48
CA GLU A 164 -13.58 0.04 -3.89
C GLU A 164 -14.07 1.31 -4.60
N ALA A 165 -14.89 2.14 -3.94
CA ALA A 165 -15.32 3.43 -4.47
C ALA A 165 -14.14 4.40 -4.70
N ARG A 166 -13.20 4.50 -3.75
CA ARG A 166 -11.99 5.34 -3.92
C ARG A 166 -11.10 4.87 -5.08
N LEU A 167 -10.93 3.55 -5.23
CA LEU A 167 -10.17 2.99 -6.35
C LEU A 167 -10.82 3.31 -7.69
N ALA A 168 -12.16 3.19 -7.78
CA ALA A 168 -12.89 3.56 -8.98
C ALA A 168 -12.78 5.06 -9.32
N GLU A 169 -12.79 5.94 -8.29
CA GLU A 169 -12.57 7.38 -8.47
C GLU A 169 -11.15 7.69 -8.96
N ASP A 170 -10.13 7.05 -8.39
CA ASP A 170 -8.73 7.21 -8.82
C ASP A 170 -8.51 6.71 -10.25
N ASP A 171 -9.13 5.59 -10.63
CA ASP A 171 -9.05 5.06 -11.99
C ASP A 171 -9.75 5.99 -13.00
N ALA A 172 -10.93 6.51 -12.67
CA ALA A 172 -11.61 7.53 -13.48
C ALA A 172 -10.77 8.81 -13.66
N ARG A 173 -10.06 9.23 -12.59
CA ARG A 173 -9.17 10.40 -12.64
C ARG A 173 -7.95 10.16 -13.53
N ARG A 174 -7.38 8.95 -13.50
CA ARG A 174 -6.29 8.53 -14.39
C ARG A 174 -6.73 8.50 -15.85
N GLU A 175 -7.92 7.99 -16.12
CA GLU A 175 -8.50 7.96 -17.47
C GLU A 175 -8.72 9.39 -18.00
N ALA A 176 -9.32 10.29 -17.22
CA ALA A 176 -9.47 11.70 -17.59
C ALA A 176 -8.12 12.39 -17.88
N THR A 177 -7.11 12.15 -17.02
CA THR A 177 -5.75 12.69 -17.22
C THR A 177 -5.14 12.18 -18.53
N ARG A 178 -5.36 10.91 -18.87
CA ARG A 178 -4.90 10.30 -20.12
C ARG A 178 -5.57 10.92 -21.33
N GLU A 179 -6.90 11.06 -21.31
CA GLU A 179 -7.66 11.71 -22.39
C GLU A 179 -7.19 13.15 -22.64
N PHE A 180 -6.99 13.93 -21.58
CA PHE A 180 -6.46 15.29 -21.70
C PHE A 180 -5.04 15.32 -22.29
N THR A 181 -4.18 14.38 -21.89
CA THR A 181 -2.80 14.27 -22.40
C THR A 181 -2.80 13.92 -23.88
N ASP A 182 -3.62 12.94 -24.30
CA ASP A 182 -3.74 12.52 -25.69
C ASP A 182 -4.31 13.65 -26.56
N ALA A 183 -5.34 14.36 -26.08
CA ALA A 183 -5.90 15.54 -26.75
C ALA A 183 -4.86 16.67 -26.92
N SER A 184 -4.09 16.95 -25.87
CA SER A 184 -3.02 17.95 -25.90
C SER A 184 -1.94 17.58 -26.92
N ALA A 185 -1.53 16.31 -26.96
CA ALA A 185 -0.56 15.82 -27.94
C ALA A 185 -1.07 15.98 -29.38
N LEU A 186 -2.35 15.70 -29.64
CA LEU A 186 -2.96 15.89 -30.96
C LEU A 186 -2.93 17.36 -31.42
N LEU A 187 -3.24 18.30 -30.52
CA LEU A 187 -3.22 19.72 -30.82
C LEU A 187 -1.80 20.23 -31.12
N LEU A 188 -0.79 19.75 -30.40
CA LEU A 188 0.61 20.14 -30.63
C LEU A 188 1.13 19.80 -32.04
N ILE A 189 0.50 18.86 -32.74
CA ILE A 189 0.87 18.48 -34.12
C ILE A 189 0.35 19.49 -35.16
N LEU A 190 -0.66 20.29 -34.81
CA LEU A 190 -1.27 21.28 -35.72
C LEU A 190 -0.41 22.55 -35.80
N GLU A 191 -0.58 23.31 -36.88
CA GLU A 191 -0.04 24.68 -36.94
C GLU A 191 -0.75 25.60 -35.92
N PRO A 192 -0.07 26.59 -35.33
CA PRO A 192 -0.64 27.43 -34.25
C PRO A 192 -1.97 28.10 -34.59
N GLU A 193 -2.17 28.49 -35.85
CA GLU A 193 -3.42 29.09 -36.33
C GLU A 193 -4.57 28.09 -36.27
N ALA A 194 -4.35 26.86 -36.74
CA ALA A 194 -5.33 25.78 -36.67
C ALA A 194 -5.62 25.36 -35.22
N GLN A 195 -4.62 25.42 -34.32
CA GLN A 195 -4.83 25.20 -32.89
C GLN A 195 -5.77 26.25 -32.28
N ASN A 196 -5.53 27.53 -32.59
CA ASN A 196 -6.34 28.64 -32.07
C ASN A 196 -7.77 28.59 -32.62
N ASP A 197 -7.94 28.29 -33.91
CA ASP A 197 -9.25 28.13 -34.53
C ASP A 197 -10.04 26.98 -33.90
N ALA A 198 -9.38 25.82 -33.69
CA ALA A 198 -10.01 24.67 -33.05
C ALA A 198 -10.41 24.97 -31.59
N ARG A 199 -9.54 25.65 -30.83
CA ARG A 199 -9.84 26.09 -29.45
C ARG A 199 -10.98 27.08 -29.40
N LYS A 200 -11.02 28.05 -30.30
CA LYS A 200 -12.09 29.04 -30.37
C LYS A 200 -13.43 28.38 -30.66
N ARG A 201 -13.50 27.49 -31.66
CA ARG A 201 -14.72 26.72 -31.94
C ARG A 201 -15.16 25.85 -30.77
N ALA A 202 -14.20 25.20 -30.10
CA ALA A 202 -14.50 24.41 -28.90
C ALA A 202 -15.06 25.28 -27.77
N GLN A 203 -14.51 26.47 -27.54
CA GLN A 203 -15.02 27.43 -26.57
C GLN A 203 -16.42 27.91 -26.95
N ASP A 204 -16.65 28.27 -28.21
CA ASP A 204 -17.95 28.72 -28.72
C ASP A 204 -19.04 27.64 -28.56
N GLU A 205 -18.67 26.35 -28.71
CA GLU A 205 -19.59 25.22 -28.51
C GLU A 205 -19.88 24.90 -27.04
N LEU A 206 -18.89 25.04 -26.15
CA LEU A 206 -19.01 24.66 -24.74
C LEU A 206 -19.51 25.80 -23.84
N GLY A 207 -19.37 27.06 -24.29
CA GLY A 207 -19.68 28.25 -23.52
C GLY A 207 -18.55 28.73 -22.60
N ASP A 208 -18.70 29.92 -22.03
CA ASP A 208 -17.65 30.61 -21.25
C ASP A 208 -17.28 29.92 -19.94
N ASP A 209 -18.17 29.10 -19.37
CA ASP A 209 -17.94 28.35 -18.12
C ASP A 209 -17.11 27.06 -18.34
N ALA A 210 -16.72 26.77 -19.59
CA ALA A 210 -15.96 25.57 -19.92
C ALA A 210 -14.55 25.62 -19.31
N THR A 211 -14.15 24.51 -18.70
CA THR A 211 -12.78 24.35 -18.20
C THR A 211 -11.80 24.21 -19.36
N LEU A 212 -10.54 24.61 -19.14
CA LEU A 212 -9.46 24.46 -20.13
C LEU A 212 -9.31 23.01 -20.62
N GLU A 213 -9.52 22.04 -19.74
CA GLU A 213 -9.49 20.61 -20.06
C GLU A 213 -10.57 20.23 -21.07
N GLN A 214 -11.83 20.62 -20.81
CA GLN A 214 -12.95 20.38 -21.72
C GLN A 214 -12.73 21.03 -23.09
N VAL A 215 -12.25 22.27 -23.12
CA VAL A 215 -11.95 23.00 -24.36
C VAL A 215 -10.83 22.31 -25.15
N THR A 216 -9.80 21.81 -24.47
CA THR A 216 -8.67 21.10 -25.09
C THR A 216 -9.10 19.78 -25.71
N ILE A 217 -9.86 18.96 -24.96
CA ILE A 217 -10.41 17.69 -25.46
C ILE A 217 -11.31 17.96 -26.67
N ARG A 218 -12.21 18.95 -26.57
CA ARG A 218 -13.12 19.26 -27.67
C ARG A 218 -12.41 19.81 -28.90
N ALA A 219 -11.42 20.67 -28.73
CA ALA A 219 -10.61 21.19 -29.82
C ALA A 219 -9.86 20.06 -30.56
N ALA A 220 -9.32 19.09 -29.82
CA ALA A 220 -8.68 17.91 -30.42
C ALA A 220 -9.69 17.09 -31.24
N GLN A 221 -10.91 16.88 -30.74
CA GLN A 221 -11.98 16.19 -31.50
C GLN A 221 -12.39 16.94 -32.78
N ILE A 222 -12.51 18.27 -32.72
CA ILE A 222 -12.81 19.11 -33.89
C ILE A 222 -11.69 18.99 -34.94
N ALA A 223 -10.43 19.04 -34.49
CA ALA A 223 -9.27 18.89 -35.36
C ALA A 223 -9.18 17.49 -35.97
N ASP A 224 -9.47 16.44 -35.21
CA ASP A 224 -9.43 15.05 -35.68
C ASP A 224 -10.51 14.79 -36.75
N ARG A 225 -11.73 15.27 -36.53
CA ARG A 225 -12.79 15.21 -37.56
C ARG A 225 -12.41 15.95 -38.85
N SER A 226 -11.64 17.04 -38.71
CA SER A 226 -11.16 17.83 -39.84
C SER A 226 -10.00 17.15 -40.59
N ARG A 227 -9.24 16.24 -39.94
CA ARG A 227 -8.15 15.48 -40.57
C ARG A 227 -8.61 14.51 -41.65
N VAL A 228 -9.90 14.19 -41.73
CA VAL A 228 -10.46 13.35 -42.80
C VAL A 228 -10.44 14.06 -44.16
N ALA A 229 -10.09 15.36 -44.24
CA ALA A 229 -10.05 16.10 -45.51
C ALA A 229 -8.98 17.21 -45.60
N ASP A 230 -7.69 16.90 -45.70
CA ASP A 230 -6.61 17.86 -46.08
C ASP A 230 -6.12 18.89 -45.02
N VAL A 231 -5.72 18.46 -43.82
CA VAL A 231 -5.08 19.39 -42.87
C VAL A 231 -3.56 19.49 -43.10
N PRO A 232 -2.98 20.71 -43.26
CA PRO A 232 -1.55 20.91 -43.34
C PRO A 232 -0.87 20.56 -42.00
N VAL A 233 -0.16 19.43 -41.97
CA VAL A 233 0.70 19.01 -40.84
C VAL A 233 1.80 20.03 -40.59
N ASN A 234 2.12 20.31 -39.33
CA ASN A 234 3.16 21.27 -38.94
C ASN A 234 4.47 21.04 -39.69
N ARG A 235 5.05 22.10 -40.26
CA ARG A 235 6.28 22.03 -41.06
C ARG A 235 7.43 21.36 -40.31
N SER A 236 7.60 21.64 -39.02
CA SER A 236 8.68 21.05 -38.20
C SER A 236 8.53 19.53 -38.01
N VAL A 237 7.29 19.05 -37.86
CA VAL A 237 6.97 17.62 -37.77
C VAL A 237 7.23 16.96 -39.12
N ARG A 238 6.83 17.62 -40.22
CA ARG A 238 7.07 17.16 -41.59
C ARG A 238 8.57 17.04 -41.88
N GLU A 239 9.37 18.03 -41.48
CA GLU A 239 10.84 18.02 -41.61
C GLU A 239 11.49 16.95 -40.73
N SER A 240 11.00 16.73 -39.50
CA SER A 240 11.50 15.69 -38.61
C SER A 240 11.21 14.27 -39.14
N LEU A 241 10.01 14.04 -39.67
CA LEU A 241 9.64 12.77 -40.32
C LEU A 241 10.43 12.53 -41.60
N ALA A 242 10.68 13.58 -42.40
CA ALA A 242 11.52 13.50 -43.59
C ALA A 242 12.97 13.12 -43.24
N ARG A 243 13.54 13.67 -42.15
CA ARG A 243 14.88 13.28 -41.65
C ARG A 243 14.95 11.81 -41.21
N ARG A 244 13.84 11.23 -40.77
CA ARG A 244 13.75 9.81 -40.38
C ARG A 244 13.54 8.86 -41.58
N GLY A 245 13.58 9.37 -42.81
CA GLY A 245 13.44 8.56 -44.01
C GLY A 245 12.01 8.09 -44.30
N CYS A 246 11.00 8.73 -43.70
CA CYS A 246 9.61 8.43 -44.02
C CYS A 246 9.30 9.02 -45.42
N PRO A 247 8.95 8.20 -46.42
CA PRO A 247 8.65 8.70 -47.76
C PRO A 247 7.47 9.67 -47.70
N SER A 248 7.54 10.74 -48.49
CA SER A 248 6.71 11.96 -48.44
C SER A 248 5.21 11.78 -48.76
N GLY A 249 4.64 10.58 -48.54
CA GLY A 249 3.24 10.25 -48.76
C GLY A 249 2.60 9.39 -47.68
N CYS A 250 3.31 9.00 -46.60
CA CYS A 250 2.67 8.33 -45.47
C CYS A 250 1.80 9.32 -44.70
N ALA A 251 0.48 9.28 -44.94
CA ALA A 251 -0.49 10.01 -44.14
C ALA A 251 -0.39 9.53 -42.69
N ILE A 252 -0.15 10.48 -41.77
CA ILE A 252 -0.21 10.23 -40.33
C ILE A 252 -1.64 9.81 -40.01
N GLY A 253 -1.90 8.52 -39.83
CA GLY A 253 -3.22 7.99 -39.46
C GLY A 253 -3.77 6.86 -40.31
N THR A 254 -3.19 6.57 -41.49
CA THR A 254 -3.56 5.34 -42.22
C THR A 254 -2.78 4.17 -41.63
N HIS A 255 -3.48 3.33 -40.88
CA HIS A 255 -2.95 2.10 -40.31
C HIS A 255 -2.71 1.08 -41.44
N GLU A 256 -1.71 1.31 -42.29
CA GLU A 256 -1.30 0.30 -43.26
C GLU A 256 -0.56 -0.82 -42.52
N PRO A 257 -1.06 -2.07 -42.58
CA PRO A 257 -0.38 -3.22 -41.99
C PRO A 257 0.91 -3.48 -42.75
N GLY A 258 2.01 -2.89 -42.27
CA GLY A 258 3.33 -2.95 -42.91
C GLY A 258 4.30 -1.83 -42.49
N CYS A 259 3.80 -0.74 -41.90
CA CYS A 259 4.67 0.35 -41.44
C CYS A 259 5.42 -0.03 -40.16
N ARG A 260 6.69 -0.44 -40.30
CA ARG A 260 7.57 -0.95 -39.23
C ARG A 260 7.84 0.03 -38.07
N TYR A 261 7.42 1.29 -38.17
CA TYR A 261 7.77 2.32 -37.19
C TYR A 261 6.84 2.40 -35.97
N TYR A 262 5.65 1.82 -35.99
CA TYR A 262 4.72 1.84 -34.84
C TYR A 262 4.71 0.55 -34.00
N ALA A 263 5.39 -0.51 -34.45
CA ALA A 263 5.35 -1.81 -33.79
C ALA A 263 6.35 -1.97 -32.62
N LYS A 264 7.13 -0.95 -32.27
CA LYS A 264 8.28 -1.11 -31.34
C LYS A 264 8.13 -0.47 -29.96
N GLU A 265 7.01 0.18 -29.63
CA GLU A 265 6.81 0.86 -28.34
C GLU A 265 5.61 0.32 -27.54
N ARG A 266 5.16 -0.91 -27.80
CA ARG A 266 3.98 -1.51 -27.13
C ARG A 266 4.21 -2.86 -26.44
N ASP A 267 5.46 -3.21 -26.15
CA ASP A 267 5.82 -4.33 -25.26
C ASP A 267 6.49 -3.80 -23.98
#